data_AF-A0A6I1KP77-F1
#
_entry.id   AF-A0A6I1KP77-F1
#
_cell.length_a   1.000
_cell.length_b   1.000
_cell.length_c   1.000
_cell.angle_alpha   90.00
_cell.angle_beta   90.00
_cell.angle_gamma   90.00
#
_symmetry.space_group_name_H-M   'P 1'
#
loop_
_entity.id
_entity.type
_entity.pdbx_description
1 polymer ?
#
loop_
_entity_poly.entity_id
_entity_poly.type
_entity_poly.pdbx_seq_one_letter_code
_entity_poly.pdbx_strand_id
1 'polypeptide(L)'
;MNKLIEYAFDICEIKSAELLRLVEIVLKQISIHIDENELCFGTLYERRTFSGEAGEVTKDGDILLDNDKLRHYEEDVAMALIAHEFAHYRLNHYSDKRTNTLDMEDEADQLAKDWGFNVDLFRKVCGPATLQGLC
;
A
#
# COMPACT_ATOMS: atom_id res chain seq x y z
N MET A 1 -3.68 10.18 17.76
CA MET A 1 -3.46 9.68 16.40
C MET A 1 -4.77 9.91 15.64
N ASN A 2 -4.77 9.97 14.30
CA ASN A 2 -5.99 10.29 13.55
C ASN A 2 -6.99 9.12 13.68
N LYS A 3 -8.27 9.42 13.95
CA LYS A 3 -9.32 8.40 14.12
C LYS A 3 -9.45 7.45 12.93
N LEU A 4 -9.17 7.94 11.72
CA LEU A 4 -9.24 7.12 10.53
C LEU A 4 -8.14 6.05 10.52
N ILE A 5 -6.93 6.36 10.99
CA ILE A 5 -5.83 5.40 11.11
C ILE A 5 -6.12 4.38 12.21
N GLU A 6 -6.61 4.84 13.36
CA GLU A 6 -7.00 3.97 14.48
C GLU A 6 -8.13 3.01 14.11
N TYR A 7 -8.98 3.40 13.16
CA TYR A 7 -10.04 2.56 12.62
C TYR A 7 -9.51 1.59 11.56
N ALA A 8 -8.63 2.07 10.69
CA ALA A 8 -8.17 1.33 9.53
C ALA A 8 -7.13 0.25 9.84
N PHE A 9 -6.39 0.35 10.93
CA PHE A 9 -5.33 -0.60 11.27
C PHE A 9 -5.49 -1.13 12.69
N ASP A 10 -5.28 -2.44 12.88
CA ASP A 10 -5.21 -3.06 14.20
C ASP A 10 -4.07 -2.46 15.04
N ILE A 11 -2.93 -2.27 14.37
CA ILE A 11 -1.71 -1.67 14.94
C ILE A 11 -1.10 -0.76 13.87
N CYS A 12 -0.69 0.44 14.26
CA CYS A 12 0.02 1.37 13.37
C CYS A 12 1.26 1.93 14.08
N GLU A 13 2.45 1.52 13.64
CA GLU A 13 3.75 1.97 14.14
C GLU A 13 4.50 2.79 13.07
N ILE A 14 3.94 3.95 12.72
CA ILE A 14 4.62 4.95 11.89
C ILE A 14 5.24 6.02 12.81
N LYS A 15 6.51 6.35 12.58
CA LYS A 15 7.27 7.34 13.35
C LYS A 15 7.37 8.68 12.63
N SER A 16 7.41 8.66 11.31
CA SER A 16 7.51 9.81 10.43
C SER A 16 6.15 10.50 10.29
N ALA A 17 6.10 11.76 10.69
CA ALA A 17 4.90 12.59 10.53
C ALA A 17 4.52 12.76 9.04
N GLU A 18 5.49 12.72 8.15
CA GLU A 18 5.28 12.82 6.71
C GLU A 18 4.64 11.56 6.15
N LEU A 19 5.18 10.37 6.50
CA LEU A 19 4.57 9.10 6.08
C LEU A 19 3.18 8.94 6.65
N LEU A 20 2.98 9.32 7.92
CA LEU A 20 1.67 9.30 8.55
C LEU A 20 0.67 10.19 7.78
N ARG A 21 1.09 11.39 7.37
CA ARG A 21 0.26 12.28 6.54
C ARG A 21 -0.11 11.63 5.21
N LEU A 22 0.84 10.99 4.52
CA LEU A 22 0.56 10.31 3.25
C LEU A 22 -0.46 9.19 3.44
N VAL A 23 -0.28 8.33 4.45
CA VAL A 23 -1.21 7.26 4.78
C VAL A 23 -2.61 7.81 5.09
N GLU A 24 -2.70 8.91 5.85
CA GLU A 24 -4.00 9.56 6.11
C GLU A 24 -4.70 10.04 4.84
N ILE A 25 -3.95 10.59 3.88
CA ILE A 25 -4.51 11.04 2.60
C ILE A 25 -4.96 9.84 1.77
N VAL A 26 -4.14 8.79 1.69
CA VAL A 26 -4.47 7.54 0.99
C VAL A 26 -5.75 6.93 1.55
N LEU A 27 -5.85 6.77 2.87
CA LEU A 27 -7.06 6.22 3.52
C LEU A 27 -8.30 7.08 3.25
N LYS A 28 -8.18 8.42 3.34
CA LYS A 28 -9.30 9.32 3.04
C LYS A 28 -9.77 9.14 1.60
N GLN A 29 -8.84 8.99 0.68
CA GLN A 29 -9.18 8.76 -0.72
C GLN A 29 -9.86 7.40 -0.92
N ILE A 30 -9.31 6.33 -0.36
CA ILE A 30 -9.93 4.99 -0.42
C ILE A 30 -11.34 5.02 0.17
N SER A 31 -11.56 5.72 1.29
CA SER A 31 -12.89 5.82 1.93
C SER A 31 -13.97 6.51 1.10
N ILE A 32 -13.62 7.16 -0.02
CA ILE A 32 -14.60 7.69 -0.98
C ILE A 32 -15.21 6.55 -1.82
N HIS A 33 -14.47 5.44 -1.98
CA HIS A 33 -14.80 4.36 -2.90
C HIS A 33 -15.30 3.09 -2.22
N ILE A 34 -15.04 2.92 -0.92
CA ILE A 34 -15.49 1.76 -0.14
C ILE A 34 -16.23 2.20 1.12
N ASP A 35 -17.10 1.34 1.62
CA ASP A 35 -17.78 1.56 2.90
C ASP A 35 -16.74 1.67 4.04
N GLU A 36 -16.98 2.55 5.01
CA GLU A 36 -16.08 2.71 6.16
C GLU A 36 -15.84 1.36 6.86
N ASN A 37 -16.86 0.52 6.99
CA ASN A 37 -16.75 -0.84 7.58
C ASN A 37 -15.83 -1.80 6.83
N GLU A 38 -15.44 -1.46 5.60
CA GLU A 38 -14.52 -2.23 4.78
C GLU A 38 -13.10 -1.65 4.74
N LEU A 39 -12.90 -0.48 5.34
CA LEU A 39 -11.59 0.13 5.50
C LEU A 39 -10.89 -0.49 6.72
N CYS A 40 -10.52 -1.77 6.59
CA CYS A 40 -9.82 -2.53 7.62
C CYS A 40 -8.61 -3.22 7.01
N PHE A 41 -7.45 -2.93 7.59
CA PHE A 41 -6.15 -3.45 7.24
C PHE A 41 -5.50 -4.01 8.51
N GLY A 42 -4.48 -4.85 8.33
CA GLY A 42 -3.80 -5.51 9.43
C GLY A 42 -2.88 -4.55 10.19
N THR A 43 -1.64 -4.99 10.41
CA THR A 43 -0.66 -4.12 11.05
C THR A 43 0.10 -3.29 10.02
N LEU A 44 0.32 -2.01 10.30
CA LEU A 44 1.16 -1.12 9.52
C LEU A 44 2.43 -0.73 10.28
N TYR A 45 3.59 -0.92 9.66
CA TYR A 45 4.88 -0.53 10.21
C TYR A 45 5.66 0.37 9.26
N GLU A 46 6.29 1.42 9.80
CA GLU A 46 7.37 2.13 9.10
C GLU A 46 8.70 1.40 9.34
N ARG A 47 9.11 0.56 8.39
CA ARG A 47 10.32 -0.27 8.45
C ARG A 47 10.82 -0.58 7.04
N ARG A 48 12.08 -0.98 6.95
CA ARG A 48 12.62 -1.56 5.71
C ARG A 48 11.86 -2.83 5.36
N THR A 49 11.55 -2.97 4.08
CA THR A 49 10.95 -4.17 3.49
C THR A 49 11.99 -5.29 3.37
N PHE A 50 11.53 -6.53 3.28
CA PHE A 50 12.36 -7.72 3.04
C PHE A 50 12.75 -7.86 1.58
N SER A 51 11.86 -7.49 0.66
CA SER A 51 12.14 -7.35 -0.78
C SER A 51 13.21 -6.30 -1.06
N GLY A 52 13.30 -5.31 -0.16
CA GLY A 52 14.09 -4.12 -0.38
C GLY A 52 13.38 -3.11 -1.26
N GLU A 53 12.06 -3.18 -1.45
CA GLU A 53 11.25 -2.15 -2.10
C GLU A 53 10.64 -1.12 -1.14
N ALA A 54 9.90 -0.13 -1.67
CA ALA A 54 9.37 0.98 -0.86
C ALA A 54 8.15 0.60 -0.02
N GLY A 55 7.46 -0.49 -0.40
CA GLY A 55 6.35 -1.07 0.32
C GLY A 55 6.28 -2.57 0.10
N GLU A 56 5.71 -3.32 1.04
CA GLU A 56 5.32 -4.72 0.83
C GLU A 56 4.27 -5.17 1.86
N VAL A 57 3.51 -6.21 1.51
CA VAL A 57 2.69 -6.99 2.45
C VAL A 57 3.35 -8.34 2.74
N THR A 58 3.66 -8.61 4.01
CA THR A 58 4.28 -9.87 4.44
C THR A 58 3.28 -11.02 4.40
N LYS A 59 3.76 -12.26 4.45
CA LYS A 59 2.90 -13.47 4.49
C LYS A 59 1.98 -13.55 5.71
N ASP A 60 2.29 -12.80 6.76
CA ASP A 60 1.47 -12.73 7.97
C ASP A 60 0.42 -11.60 7.88
N GLY A 61 0.39 -10.85 6.77
CA GLY A 61 -0.53 -9.73 6.55
C GLY A 61 -0.05 -8.41 7.16
N ASP A 62 1.24 -8.31 7.53
CA ASP A 62 1.80 -7.03 7.97
C ASP A 62 2.15 -6.18 6.75
N ILE A 63 1.82 -4.89 6.78
CA ILE A 63 2.17 -3.93 5.75
C ILE A 63 3.41 -3.16 6.22
N LEU A 64 4.48 -3.21 5.42
CA LEU A 64 5.73 -2.51 5.69
C LEU A 64 5.89 -1.38 4.68
N LEU A 65 6.17 -0.17 5.17
CA LEU A 65 6.48 0.99 4.34
C LEU A 65 7.87 1.52 4.68
N ASP A 66 8.75 1.56 3.69
CA ASP A 66 10.08 2.13 3.82
C ASP A 66 10.05 3.63 3.47
N ASN A 67 9.92 4.45 4.51
CA ASN A 67 9.87 5.91 4.38
C ASN A 67 11.11 6.51 3.70
N ASP A 68 12.30 5.93 3.89
CA ASP A 68 13.52 6.46 3.25
C ASP A 68 13.43 6.30 1.72
N LYS A 69 12.83 5.20 1.25
CA LYS A 69 12.56 4.96 -0.18
C LYS A 69 11.40 5.80 -0.70
N LEU A 70 10.28 5.84 0.02
CA LEU A 70 9.09 6.57 -0.41
C LEU A 70 9.37 8.06 -0.64
N ARG A 71 10.26 8.67 0.15
CA ARG A 71 10.71 10.07 0.01
C ARG A 71 11.43 10.39 -1.29
N HIS A 72 11.88 9.40 -2.04
CA HIS A 72 12.49 9.61 -3.36
C HIS A 72 11.47 9.79 -4.47
N TYR A 73 10.19 9.51 -4.21
CA TYR A 73 9.12 9.68 -5.17
C TYR A 73 8.36 10.99 -4.94
N GLU A 74 7.78 11.50 -6.01
CA GLU A 74 6.76 12.55 -5.93
C GLU A 74 5.55 12.03 -5.13
N GLU A 75 4.86 12.93 -4.43
CA GLU A 75 3.77 12.59 -3.51
C GLU A 75 2.69 11.69 -4.16
N ASP A 76 2.28 12.01 -5.38
CA ASP A 76 1.28 11.23 -6.13
C ASP A 76 1.73 9.78 -6.39
N VAL A 77 3.02 9.58 -6.64
CA VAL A 77 3.61 8.24 -6.88
C VAL A 77 3.72 7.48 -5.57
N ALA A 78 4.19 8.13 -4.50
CA ALA A 78 4.26 7.53 -3.18
C ALA A 78 2.87 7.10 -2.68
N MET A 79 1.85 7.94 -2.88
CA MET A 79 0.47 7.62 -2.54
C MET A 79 -0.07 6.44 -3.34
N ALA A 80 0.17 6.40 -4.66
CA ALA A 80 -0.25 5.28 -5.50
C ALA A 80 0.42 3.97 -5.10
N LEU A 81 1.70 4.01 -4.70
CA LEU A 81 2.43 2.85 -4.20
C LEU A 81 1.86 2.35 -2.87
N ILE A 82 1.62 3.24 -1.91
CA ILE A 82 0.98 2.86 -0.63
C ILE A 82 -0.40 2.25 -0.88
N ALA A 83 -1.20 2.84 -1.77
CA ALA A 83 -2.50 2.30 -2.15
C ALA A 83 -2.39 0.92 -2.80
N HIS A 84 -1.37 0.68 -3.62
CA HIS A 84 -1.09 -0.63 -4.20
C HIS A 84 -0.83 -1.70 -3.13
N GLU A 85 -0.02 -1.41 -2.10
CA GLU A 85 0.18 -2.35 -0.98
C GLU A 85 -1.10 -2.60 -0.18
N PHE A 86 -1.92 -1.57 0.02
CA PHE A 86 -3.22 -1.72 0.66
C PHE A 86 -4.16 -2.58 -0.18
N ALA A 87 -4.06 -2.52 -1.51
CA ALA A 87 -4.80 -3.39 -2.41
C ALA A 87 -4.36 -4.85 -2.27
N HIS A 88 -3.06 -5.14 -2.20
CA HIS A 88 -2.56 -6.48 -1.89
C HIS A 88 -3.12 -7.05 -0.60
N TYR A 89 -3.19 -6.23 0.46
CA TYR A 89 -3.80 -6.64 1.71
C TYR A 89 -5.31 -6.92 1.53
N ARG A 90 -6.05 -5.98 0.92
CA ARG A 90 -7.51 -6.07 0.75
C ARG A 90 -7.93 -7.29 -0.08
N LEU A 91 -7.14 -7.62 -1.10
CA LEU A 91 -7.33 -8.79 -1.97
C LEU A 91 -6.81 -10.09 -1.33
N ASN A 92 -6.27 -10.01 -0.12
CA ASN A 92 -5.79 -11.15 0.67
C ASN A 92 -4.66 -11.94 -0.04
N HIS A 93 -3.86 -11.24 -0.86
CA HIS A 93 -2.76 -11.83 -1.65
C HIS A 93 -1.67 -12.47 -0.77
N TYR A 94 -1.50 -11.98 0.46
CA TYR A 94 -0.51 -12.49 1.41
C TYR A 94 -0.77 -13.92 1.90
N SER A 95 -2.03 -14.36 1.86
CA SER A 95 -2.43 -15.71 2.30
C SER A 95 -2.45 -16.75 1.19
N ASP A 96 -2.36 -16.32 -0.08
CA ASP A 96 -2.39 -17.21 -1.23
C ASP A 96 -1.03 -17.93 -1.38
N LYS A 97 -1.08 -19.23 -1.68
CA LYS A 97 0.12 -20.04 -1.93
C LYS A 97 0.79 -19.70 -3.27
N ARG A 98 0.11 -18.96 -4.15
CA ARG A 98 0.61 -18.44 -5.43
C ARG A 98 1.25 -17.06 -5.27
N THR A 99 1.90 -16.78 -4.13
CA THR A 99 2.51 -15.48 -3.84
C THR A 99 3.27 -14.90 -5.04
N ASN A 100 3.01 -13.64 -5.36
CA ASN A 100 3.72 -12.81 -6.37
C ASN A 100 3.53 -13.27 -7.83
N THR A 101 2.30 -13.63 -8.21
CA THR A 101 1.96 -13.78 -9.64
C THR A 101 1.68 -12.43 -10.30
N LEU A 102 1.97 -12.31 -11.60
CA LEU A 102 1.60 -11.12 -12.37
C LEU A 102 0.10 -10.79 -12.27
N ASP A 103 -0.76 -11.81 -12.21
CA ASP A 103 -2.21 -11.62 -12.02
C ASP A 103 -2.54 -10.86 -10.73
N MET A 104 -1.78 -11.07 -9.64
CA MET A 104 -2.00 -10.37 -8.37
C MET A 104 -1.55 -8.91 -8.41
N GLU A 105 -0.46 -8.65 -9.13
CA GLU A 105 0.01 -7.28 -9.37
C GLU A 105 -1.00 -6.49 -10.21
N ASP A 106 -1.55 -7.13 -11.26
CA ASP A 106 -2.58 -6.54 -12.12
C ASP A 106 -3.88 -6.29 -11.35
N GLU A 107 -4.30 -7.22 -10.48
CA GLU A 107 -5.47 -7.06 -9.60
C GLU A 107 -5.26 -5.91 -8.59
N ALA A 108 -4.07 -5.82 -7.96
CA ALA A 108 -3.75 -4.74 -7.03
C ALA A 108 -3.67 -3.38 -7.74
N ASP A 109 -3.07 -3.32 -8.93
CA ASP A 109 -3.06 -2.14 -9.79
C ASP A 109 -4.47 -1.70 -10.15
N GLN A 110 -5.33 -2.63 -10.57
CA GLN A 110 -6.70 -2.31 -10.94
C GLN A 110 -7.49 -1.80 -9.74
N LEU A 111 -7.34 -2.40 -8.56
CA LEU A 111 -8.03 -1.94 -7.36
C LEU A 111 -7.53 -0.56 -6.90
N ALA A 112 -6.23 -0.29 -6.97
CA ALA A 112 -5.69 1.04 -6.70
C ALA A 112 -6.18 2.09 -7.71
N LYS A 113 -6.35 1.73 -8.99
CA LYS A 113 -7.01 2.59 -9.99
C LYS A 113 -8.46 2.86 -9.65
N ASP A 114 -9.19 1.85 -9.20
CA ASP A 114 -10.60 1.97 -8.81
C ASP A 114 -10.77 2.87 -7.57
N TRP A 115 -9.76 2.94 -6.70
CA TRP A 115 -9.65 3.92 -5.61
C TRP A 115 -9.14 5.31 -6.04
N GLY A 116 -8.95 5.53 -7.35
CA GLY A 116 -8.62 6.82 -7.93
C GLY A 116 -7.14 7.19 -7.92
N PHE A 117 -6.22 6.24 -7.67
CA PHE A 117 -4.78 6.52 -7.71
C PHE A 117 -4.21 6.42 -9.13
N ASN A 118 -3.19 7.23 -9.43
CA ASN A 118 -2.55 7.26 -10.74
C ASN A 118 -1.50 6.14 -10.87
N VAL A 119 -1.98 4.91 -10.97
CA VAL A 119 -1.14 3.70 -11.10
C VAL A 119 -0.31 3.73 -12.38
N ASP A 120 -0.80 4.36 -13.47
CA ASP A 120 -0.03 4.46 -14.71
C ASP A 120 1.23 5.33 -14.52
N LEU A 121 1.13 6.42 -13.74
CA LEU A 121 2.29 7.23 -13.37
C LEU A 121 3.23 6.45 -12.45
N PHE A 122 2.69 5.75 -11.46
CA PHE A 122 3.45 4.87 -10.57
C PHE A 122 4.25 3.83 -11.37
N ARG A 123 3.61 3.04 -12.24
CA ARG A 123 4.28 2.03 -13.09
C ARG A 123 5.25 2.64 -14.09
N LYS A 124 5.03 3.88 -14.54
CA LYS A 124 6.01 4.60 -15.38
C LYS A 124 7.29 4.94 -14.62
N VAL A 125 7.21 5.25 -13.32
CA VAL A 125 8.36 5.64 -12.48
C VAL A 125 9.06 4.43 -11.88
N CYS A 126 8.29 3.47 -11.38
CA CYS A 126 8.76 2.30 -10.66
C CYS A 126 9.06 1.09 -11.57
N GLY A 127 8.45 1.04 -12.75
CA GLY A 127 8.55 -0.08 -13.68
C GLY A 127 7.26 -0.90 -13.74
N PRO A 128 7.16 -1.83 -14.71
CA PRO A 128 5.99 -2.68 -14.85
C PRO A 128 5.91 -3.71 -13.71
N ALA A 129 4.72 -4.28 -13.50
CA ALA A 129 4.53 -5.44 -12.64
C ALA A 129 5.53 -6.57 -12.99
N THR A 130 6.21 -7.13 -11.99
CA THR A 130 7.12 -8.26 -12.16
C THR A 130 6.89 -9.32 -11.09
N LEU A 131 7.26 -10.57 -11.40
CA LEU A 131 7.18 -11.72 -10.47
C LEU A 131 8.02 -11.55 -9.20
N GLN A 132 8.93 -10.57 -9.15
CA GLN A 132 9.76 -10.29 -7.99
C GLN A 132 9.14 -9.25 -7.04
N GLY A 133 7.96 -8.70 -7.37
CA GLY A 133 7.41 -7.54 -6.66
C GLY A 133 8.30 -6.35 -6.91
N LEU A 134 8.02 -5.59 -7.97
CA LEU A 134 8.71 -4.32 -8.22
C LEU A 134 7.66 -3.24 -8.42
N CYS A 135 7.18 -2.75 -7.27
CA CYS A 135 7.02 -1.33 -7.02
C CYS A 135 8.38 -0.62 -7.03
#